data_AF-A0A1F2WH46-F1
#
_entry.id   AF-A0A1F2WH46-F1
#
_cell.length_a   1.000
_cell.length_b   1.000
_cell.length_c   1.000
_cell.angle_alpha   90.00
_cell.angle_beta   90.00
_cell.angle_gamma   90.00
#
_symmetry.space_group_name_H-M   'P 1'
#
loop_
_entity.id
_entity.type
_entity.pdbx_description
1 polymer ?
#
loop_
_entity_poly.entity_id
_entity_poly.type
_entity_poly.pdbx_seq_one_letter_code
_entity_poly.pdbx_strand_id
1 'polypeptide(L)'
;MEPCDRLEDCAFFIEYEAREDKQTVLKGLVRIYCRGEKLNSCVRKQVSQALGGPTRVPKNMMPNGYPLRGSDESQWGDEVQVMARRYR
;
A
#
# COMPACT_ATOMS: atom_id res chain seq x y z
N MET A 1 -4.24 -8.39 -17.46
CA MET A 1 -3.50 -7.71 -16.37
C MET A 1 -3.66 -8.62 -15.17
N GLU A 2 -2.57 -9.27 -14.75
CA GLU A 2 -2.62 -10.21 -13.63
C GLU A 2 -3.04 -9.47 -12.35
N PRO A 3 -3.92 -10.06 -11.53
CA PRO A 3 -4.29 -9.48 -10.24
C PRO A 3 -3.05 -9.36 -9.33
N CYS A 4 -3.12 -8.47 -8.33
CA CYS A 4 -2.02 -8.30 -7.38
C CYS A 4 -1.72 -9.60 -6.61
N ASP A 5 -0.62 -10.27 -6.97
CA ASP A 5 -0.18 -11.56 -6.40
C ASP A 5 0.07 -11.56 -4.89
N ARG A 6 0.19 -10.36 -4.28
CA ARG A 6 0.49 -10.18 -2.86
C ARG A 6 -0.59 -9.42 -2.11
N LEU A 7 -1.84 -9.51 -2.57
CA LEU A 7 -2.95 -8.86 -1.86
C LEU A 7 -3.15 -9.45 -0.46
N GLU A 8 -3.05 -10.78 -0.34
CA GLU A 8 -3.21 -11.51 0.93
C GLU A 8 -2.10 -11.19 1.94
N ASP A 9 -0.89 -10.89 1.46
CA ASP A 9 0.25 -10.50 2.31
C ASP A 9 0.37 -8.98 2.51
N CYS A 10 -0.57 -8.19 1.97
CA CYS A 10 -0.48 -6.74 2.03
C CYS A 10 -0.89 -6.23 3.41
N ALA A 11 0.08 -5.78 4.22
CA ALA A 11 -0.20 -5.30 5.58
C ALA A 11 -1.25 -4.17 5.65
N PHE A 12 -1.39 -3.33 4.61
CA PHE A 12 -2.49 -2.36 4.53
C PHE A 12 -3.85 -3.05 4.36
N PHE A 13 -3.93 -4.06 3.48
CA PHE A 13 -5.18 -4.79 3.28
C PHE A 13 -5.60 -5.54 4.55
N ILE A 14 -4.69 -6.32 5.14
CA ILE A 14 -4.90 -7.08 6.37
C ILE A 14 -5.36 -6.17 7.52
N GLU A 15 -4.71 -5.02 7.71
CA GLU A 15 -5.05 -4.10 8.81
C GLU A 15 -6.46 -3.50 8.67
N TYR A 16 -6.91 -3.23 7.43
CA TYR A 16 -8.14 -2.46 7.19
C TYR A 16 -9.32 -3.29 6.68
N GLU A 17 -9.15 -4.56 6.31
CA GLU A 17 -10.24 -5.39 5.79
C GLU A 17 -11.33 -5.68 6.84
N ALA A 18 -10.92 -5.87 8.10
CA ALA A 18 -11.82 -6.11 9.22
C ALA A 18 -12.53 -4.84 9.71
N ARG A 19 -12.14 -3.66 9.19
CA ARG A 19 -12.69 -2.36 9.63
C ARG A 19 -13.87 -1.94 8.77
N GLU A 20 -15.07 -2.04 9.33
CA GLU A 20 -16.32 -1.67 8.65
C GLU A 20 -16.29 -0.23 8.11
N ASP A 21 -15.72 0.71 8.87
CA ASP A 21 -15.61 2.12 8.49
C ASP A 21 -14.69 2.38 7.28
N LYS A 22 -13.87 1.39 6.89
CA LYS A 22 -12.90 1.49 5.78
C LYS A 22 -13.21 0.57 4.60
N GLN A 23 -14.16 -0.35 4.71
CA GLN A 23 -14.40 -1.36 3.67
C GLN A 23 -14.68 -0.78 2.27
N THR A 24 -15.49 0.27 2.17
CA THR A 24 -15.82 0.88 0.87
C THR A 24 -14.58 1.46 0.20
N VAL A 25 -13.76 2.19 0.97
CA VAL A 25 -12.52 2.79 0.47
C VAL A 25 -11.53 1.68 0.09
N LEU A 26 -11.39 0.65 0.93
CA LEU A 26 -10.49 -0.47 0.68
C LEU A 26 -10.87 -1.21 -0.62
N LYS A 27 -12.14 -1.53 -0.83
CA LYS A 27 -12.64 -2.16 -2.07
C LYS A 27 -12.34 -1.30 -3.30
N GLY A 28 -12.50 0.02 -3.19
CA GLY A 28 -12.13 0.96 -4.25
C GLY A 28 -10.63 0.93 -4.58
N LEU A 29 -9.78 0.96 -3.55
CA LEU A 29 -8.33 0.87 -3.71
C LEU A 29 -7.90 -0.45 -4.35
N VAL A 30 -8.45 -1.58 -3.93
CA VAL A 30 -8.18 -2.89 -4.53
C VAL A 30 -8.61 -2.93 -5.99
N ARG A 31 -9.80 -2.40 -6.33
CA ARG A 31 -10.26 -2.34 -7.72
C ARG A 31 -9.32 -1.54 -8.61
N ILE A 32 -8.79 -0.42 -8.11
CA ILE A 32 -7.95 0.50 -8.90
C ILE A 32 -6.49 0.02 -8.98
N TYR A 33 -5.90 -0.35 -7.85
CA TYR A 33 -4.45 -0.61 -7.72
C TYR A 33 -4.08 -2.10 -7.67
N CYS A 34 -5.05 -3.00 -7.53
CA CYS A 34 -4.77 -4.45 -7.48
C CYS A 34 -5.38 -5.22 -8.65
N ARG A 35 -6.40 -4.66 -9.33
CA ARG A 35 -7.11 -5.32 -10.45
C ARG A 35 -7.40 -4.38 -11.63
N GLY A 36 -6.94 -3.14 -11.57
CA GLY A 36 -7.30 -2.08 -12.49
C GLY A 36 -6.09 -1.38 -13.10
N GLU A 37 -6.36 -0.31 -13.83
CA GLU A 37 -5.37 0.42 -14.64
C GLU A 37 -4.15 0.91 -13.84
N LYS A 38 -4.28 1.16 -12.53
CA LYS A 38 -3.17 1.63 -11.68
C LYS A 38 -2.38 0.51 -11.02
N LEU A 39 -2.56 -0.75 -11.42
CA LEU A 39 -1.80 -1.89 -10.90
C LEU A 39 -0.29 -1.63 -10.90
N ASN A 40 0.24 -1.17 -12.03
CA ASN A 40 1.68 -0.92 -12.21
C ASN A 40 2.15 0.37 -11.53
N SER A 41 1.22 1.21 -11.08
CA SER A 41 1.47 2.49 -10.38
C SER A 41 1.26 2.40 -8.86
N CYS A 42 1.10 1.19 -8.32
CA CYS A 42 1.02 1.00 -6.88
C CYS A 42 2.40 1.23 -6.23
N VAL A 43 2.62 2.43 -5.70
CA VAL A 43 3.85 2.82 -4.98
C VAL A 43 4.12 1.88 -3.82
N ARG A 44 3.09 1.49 -3.07
CA ARG A 44 3.22 0.52 -1.96
C ARG A 44 3.85 -0.80 -2.43
N LYS A 45 3.45 -1.30 -3.61
CA LYS A 45 4.00 -2.53 -4.22
C LYS A 45 5.46 -2.32 -4.62
N GLN A 46 5.78 -1.19 -5.24
CA GLN A 46 7.14 -0.86 -5.67
C GLN A 46 8.10 -0.72 -4.48
N VAL A 47 7.68 -0.04 -3.40
CA VAL A 47 8.45 0.05 -2.15
C VAL A 47 8.66 -1.34 -1.53
N SER A 48 7.60 -2.16 -1.46
CA SER A 48 7.70 -3.55 -0.98
C SER A 48 8.72 -4.37 -1.76
N GLN A 49 8.69 -4.30 -3.10
CA GLN A 49 9.64 -5.01 -3.96
C GLN A 49 11.07 -4.50 -3.77
N ALA A 50 11.27 -3.18 -3.73
CA ALA A 50 12.60 -2.58 -3.58
C ALA A 50 13.23 -2.84 -2.21
N LEU A 51 12.41 -3.01 -1.18
CA LEU A 51 12.86 -3.30 0.18
C LEU A 51 12.86 -4.80 0.51
N GLY A 52 12.50 -5.68 -0.42
CA GLY A 52 12.59 -7.13 -0.23
C GLY A 52 11.40 -7.76 0.50
N GLY A 53 10.24 -7.10 0.59
CA GLY A 53 9.01 -7.72 1.07
C GLY A 53 7.97 -6.77 1.68
N PRO A 54 6.73 -7.27 1.89
CA PRO A 54 5.62 -6.47 2.39
C PRO A 54 5.73 -6.10 3.88
N THR A 55 6.49 -6.87 4.66
CA THR A 55 6.71 -6.64 6.10
C THR A 55 7.46 -5.35 6.39
N ARG A 56 8.23 -4.85 5.43
CA ARG A 56 8.99 -3.59 5.55
C ARG A 56 8.16 -2.36 5.23
N VAL A 57 6.93 -2.52 4.73
CA VAL A 57 6.07 -1.41 4.33
C VAL A 57 5.05 -1.10 5.42
N PRO A 58 5.07 0.10 6.02
CA PRO A 58 4.18 0.49 7.11
C PRO A 58 2.71 0.28 6.75
N LYS A 59 1.93 -0.23 7.70
CA LYS A 59 0.51 -0.52 7.49
C LYS A 59 -0.33 0.68 7.10
N ASN A 60 0.07 1.89 7.49
CA ASN A 60 -0.63 3.13 7.15
C ASN A 60 -0.22 3.71 5.78
N MET A 61 0.70 3.11 5.02
CA MET A 61 1.02 3.58 3.66
C MET A 61 -0.06 3.14 2.66
N MET A 62 -0.72 4.10 2.02
CA MET A 62 -1.70 3.88 0.97
C MET A 62 -1.03 3.48 -0.37
N PRO A 63 -1.78 2.93 -1.35
CA PRO A 63 -1.23 2.50 -2.64
C PRO A 63 -0.51 3.60 -3.44
N ASN A 64 -0.82 4.88 -3.19
CA ASN A 64 -0.17 6.03 -3.83
C ASN A 64 1.10 6.51 -3.12
N GLY A 65 1.55 5.82 -2.05
CA GLY A 65 2.79 6.16 -1.35
C GLY A 65 2.66 7.24 -0.27
N TYR A 66 1.44 7.70 0.02
CA TYR A 66 1.15 8.65 1.09
C TYR A 66 0.59 7.94 2.34
N PRO A 67 0.74 8.52 3.54
CA PRO A 67 0.11 7.99 4.74
C PRO A 67 -1.42 8.10 4.65
N LEU A 68 -2.11 7.13 5.25
CA LEU A 68 -3.55 7.15 5.41
C LEU A 68 -3.98 8.43 6.12
N ARG A 69 -5.06 9.06 5.64
CA ARG A 69 -5.60 10.28 6.23
C ARG A 69 -5.82 10.12 7.74
N GLY A 70 -5.27 11.06 8.53
CA GLY A 70 -5.30 11.00 10.00
C GLY A 70 -4.10 10.26 10.62
N SER A 71 -3.11 9.89 9.81
CA SER A 71 -1.80 9.39 10.24
C SER A 71 -0.68 10.16 9.54
N ASP A 72 0.57 9.83 9.84
CA ASP A 72 1.76 10.46 9.27
C ASP A 72 2.89 9.43 8.99
N GLU A 73 4.05 9.93 8.57
CA GLU A 73 5.23 9.14 8.24
C GLU A 73 6.14 8.88 9.47
N SER A 74 5.75 9.24 10.69
CA SER A 74 6.64 9.21 11.87
C SER A 74 7.15 7.82 12.23
N GLN A 75 6.43 6.77 11.84
CA GLN A 75 6.82 5.37 12.06
C GLN A 75 7.46 4.73 10.83
N TRP A 76 7.70 5.49 9.77
CA TRP A 76 8.29 4.99 8.53
C TRP A 76 9.80 4.99 8.68
N GLY A 77 10.43 3.83 8.54
CA GLY A 77 11.89 3.76 8.48
C GLY A 77 12.46 4.59 7.33
N ASP A 78 13.68 5.09 7.48
CA ASP A 78 14.31 6.00 6.52
C ASP A 78 14.30 5.45 5.09
N GLU A 79 14.63 4.16 4.92
CA GLU A 79 14.62 3.49 3.61
C GLU A 79 13.23 3.49 2.96
N VAL A 80 12.18 3.35 3.76
CA VAL A 80 10.78 3.41 3.29
C VAL A 80 10.46 4.80 2.79
N GLN A 81 10.84 5.84 3.54
CA GLN A 81 10.59 7.23 3.14
C GLN A 81 11.33 7.58 1.85
N VAL A 82 12.59 7.17 1.72
CA VAL A 82 13.39 7.37 0.50
C VAL A 82 12.74 6.69 -0.70
N MET A 83 12.34 5.42 -0.57
CA MET A 83 11.69 4.69 -1.65
C MET A 83 10.31 5.26 -1.99
N ALA A 84 9.50 5.62 -1.00
CA ALA A 84 8.18 6.20 -1.22
C ALA A 84 8.29 7.52 -2.00
N ARG A 85 9.26 8.38 -1.67
CA ARG A 85 9.56 9.62 -2.41
C ARG A 85 10.03 9.37 -3.83
N ARG A 86 10.76 8.28 -4.07
CA ARG A 86 11.26 7.91 -5.41
C ARG A 86 10.14 7.47 -6.36
N TYR A 87 9.12 6.81 -5.83
CA TYR A 87 8.09 6.14 -6.63
C TYR A 87 6.76 6.91 -6.74
N ARG A 88 6.56 7.95 -5.90
CA ARG A 88 5.32 8.75 -5.88
C ARG A 88 5.31 9.91 -6.86
#